data_AF-A0A8T7I9B8-F1
#
_entry.id   AF-A0A8T7I9B8-F1
#
_cell.length_a   1.000
_cell.length_b   1.000
_cell.length_c   1.000
_cell.angle_alpha   90.00
_cell.angle_beta   90.00
_cell.angle_gamma   90.00
#
_symmetry.space_group_name_H-M   'P 1'
#
loop_
_entity.id
_entity.type
_entity.pdbx_description
1 polymer ?
#
loop_
_entity_poly.entity_id
_entity_poly.type
_entity_poly.pdbx_seq_one_letter_code
_entity_poly.pdbx_strand_id
1 'polypeptide(L)'
;MLFSLFELLLIVGVIQGVITSFLLFRKPVNLVQNKLLAITLICFSTVCTKMIINSMNLGATHEWLNYLPLAFETAIPPLAFLYCLSLTEARFKISLKKLLHLVPFVFFMSYASFIYINLNLMSDATKKEIFLMSFKHADVKAFEDYFTVVSILIYLTLGSDVLKKYRHQTNNHTSDNNHSIFAWLRSIHLLMTFLLIFLVTNMTLDRLVFQQNFTNYHWQVYFIYLATVLYYLGFQAYNLPIYLDDDIKNKTEKENDSEIVSNPKSQELAQRIENIIEGEQLYLNPTFGIQELSQLLQVNQSTVSQVINKCLGLSFRELINQK
;
A
#
# COMPACT_ATOMS: atom_id res chain seq x y z
N MET A 1 27.65 -24.04 -4.95
CA MET A 1 26.27 -24.07 -5.46
C MET A 1 26.16 -23.07 -6.59
N LEU A 2 25.69 -23.48 -7.75
CA LEU A 2 25.25 -22.55 -8.79
C LEU A 2 23.76 -22.27 -8.52
N PHE A 3 23.40 -21.00 -8.33
CA PHE A 3 22.00 -20.61 -8.16
C PHE A 3 21.25 -20.80 -9.47
N SER A 4 20.02 -21.34 -9.41
CA SER A 4 19.12 -21.30 -10.56
C SER A 4 18.70 -19.86 -10.86
N LEU A 5 18.27 -19.57 -12.08
CA LEU A 5 17.73 -18.25 -12.44
C LEU A 5 16.56 -17.86 -11.54
N PHE A 6 15.70 -18.82 -11.18
CA PHE A 6 14.59 -18.62 -10.26
C PHE A 6 15.06 -18.12 -8.89
N GLU A 7 16.01 -18.81 -8.27
CA GLU A 7 16.56 -18.43 -6.95
C GLU A 7 17.27 -17.08 -7.02
N LEU A 8 18.04 -16.83 -8.08
CA LEU A 8 18.72 -15.56 -8.29
C LEU A 8 17.73 -14.38 -8.34
N LEU A 9 16.64 -14.54 -9.08
CA LEU A 9 15.59 -13.52 -9.17
C LEU A 9 14.89 -13.27 -7.83
N LEU A 10 14.70 -14.30 -7.00
CA LEU A 10 14.15 -14.09 -5.67
C LEU A 10 15.15 -13.42 -4.73
N ILE A 11 16.41 -13.86 -4.73
CA ILE A 11 17.48 -13.34 -3.86
C ILE A 11 17.69 -11.84 -4.12
N VAL A 12 17.79 -11.43 -5.39
CA VAL A 12 17.97 -10.02 -5.75
C VAL A 12 16.77 -9.17 -5.30
N GLY A 13 15.54 -9.71 -5.41
CA GLY A 13 14.32 -9.05 -4.94
C GLY A 13 14.28 -8.90 -3.42
N VAL A 14 14.66 -9.95 -2.69
CA VAL A 14 14.77 -9.92 -1.21
C VAL A 14 15.80 -8.89 -0.77
N ILE A 15 16.99 -8.89 -1.36
CA ILE A 15 18.05 -7.93 -1.02
C ILE A 15 17.57 -6.49 -1.25
N GLN A 16 16.99 -6.22 -2.42
CA GLN A 16 16.48 -4.89 -2.75
C GLN A 16 15.32 -4.47 -1.84
N GLY A 17 14.41 -5.39 -1.51
CA GLY A 17 13.33 -5.16 -0.56
C GLY A 17 13.86 -4.77 0.82
N VAL A 18 14.79 -5.54 1.38
CA VAL A 18 15.39 -5.30 2.70
C VAL A 18 16.15 -3.97 2.74
N ILE A 19 16.98 -3.68 1.72
CA ILE A 19 17.69 -2.41 1.62
C ILE A 19 16.70 -1.24 1.58
N THR A 20 15.66 -1.34 0.76
CA THR A 20 14.67 -0.28 0.63
C THR A 20 13.89 -0.07 1.93
N SER A 21 13.49 -1.14 2.62
CA SER A 21 12.87 -1.05 3.95
C SER A 21 13.74 -0.32 4.95
N PHE A 22 15.04 -0.63 4.99
CA PHE A 22 16.00 0.05 5.87
C PHE A 22 16.10 1.54 5.57
N LEU A 23 16.17 1.91 4.29
CA LEU A 23 16.21 3.32 3.87
C LEU A 23 14.91 4.06 4.24
N LEU A 24 13.76 3.42 4.06
CA LEU A 24 12.46 3.99 4.44
C LEU A 24 12.35 4.23 5.95
N PHE A 25 12.88 3.33 6.79
CA PHE A 25 12.91 3.55 8.24
C PHE A 25 13.76 4.75 8.67
N ARG A 26 14.78 5.10 7.90
CA ARG A 26 15.67 6.23 8.17
C ARG A 26 15.17 7.56 7.63
N LYS A 27 14.17 7.58 6.74
CA LYS A 27 13.64 8.83 6.19
C LYS A 27 12.90 9.64 7.27
N PRO A 28 13.26 10.91 7.53
CA PRO A 28 12.65 11.71 8.59
C PRO A 28 11.25 12.23 8.24
N VAL A 29 10.89 12.22 6.95
CA VAL A 29 9.60 12.70 6.44
C VAL A 29 8.61 11.53 6.32
N ASN A 30 7.33 11.75 6.59
CA ASN A 30 6.25 10.75 6.41
C ASN A 30 6.54 9.42 7.13
N LEU A 31 6.95 9.53 8.39
CA LEU A 31 7.44 8.41 9.19
C LEU A 31 6.46 7.22 9.22
N VAL A 32 5.16 7.46 9.31
CA VAL A 32 4.17 6.39 9.43
C VAL A 32 3.98 5.66 8.10
N GLN A 33 3.83 6.39 6.99
CA GLN A 33 3.67 5.83 5.65
C GLN A 33 4.92 5.02 5.26
N ASN A 34 6.11 5.60 5.48
CA ASN A 34 7.37 4.93 5.19
C ASN A 34 7.57 3.68 6.04
N LYS A 35 7.23 3.72 7.34
CA LYS A 35 7.27 2.54 8.22
C LYS A 35 6.33 1.44 7.75
N LEU A 36 5.08 1.76 7.40
CA LEU A 36 4.12 0.77 6.93
C LEU A 36 4.57 0.11 5.62
N LEU A 37 5.08 0.88 4.66
CA LEU A 37 5.62 0.34 3.42
C LEU A 37 6.87 -0.52 3.67
N ALA A 38 7.78 -0.07 4.54
CA ALA A 38 8.98 -0.81 4.91
C ALA A 38 8.66 -2.16 5.56
N ILE A 39 7.68 -2.20 6.49
CA ILE A 39 7.22 -3.43 7.13
C ILE A 39 6.57 -4.35 6.09
N THR A 40 5.79 -3.81 5.16
CA THR A 40 5.17 -4.58 4.07
C THR A 40 6.23 -5.23 3.17
N LEU A 41 7.26 -4.48 2.78
CA LEU A 41 8.40 -4.99 2.02
C LEU A 41 9.17 -6.08 2.77
N ILE A 42 9.33 -5.95 4.10
CA ILE A 42 9.92 -7.01 4.94
C ILE A 42 9.05 -8.27 4.90
N CYS A 43 7.72 -8.14 5.01
CA CYS A 43 6.82 -9.29 4.95
C CYS A 43 6.96 -10.04 3.62
N PHE A 44 6.93 -9.33 2.49
CA PHE A 44 7.17 -9.94 1.17
C PHE A 44 8.56 -10.58 1.06
N SER A 45 9.60 -9.91 1.58
CA SER A 45 10.97 -10.43 1.57
C SER A 45 11.09 -11.74 2.36
N THR A 46 10.43 -11.81 3.52
CA THR A 46 10.39 -13.02 4.36
C THR A 46 9.67 -14.18 3.67
N VAL A 47 8.55 -13.90 2.99
CA VAL A 47 7.82 -14.91 2.21
C VAL A 47 8.66 -15.44 1.05
N CYS A 48 9.38 -14.57 0.34
CA CYS A 48 10.30 -15.02 -0.72
C CYS A 48 11.48 -15.81 -0.12
N THR A 49 11.98 -15.43 1.06
CA THR A 49 13.06 -16.14 1.77
C THR A 49 12.65 -17.56 2.14
N LYS A 50 11.42 -17.76 2.63
CA LYS A 50 10.84 -19.09 2.89
C LYS A 50 10.89 -19.97 1.63
N MET A 51 10.57 -19.42 0.46
CA MET A 51 10.66 -20.15 -0.80
C MET A 51 12.09 -20.45 -1.23
N ILE A 52 13.03 -19.52 -1.06
CA ILE A 52 14.46 -19.74 -1.35
C ILE A 52 15.00 -20.91 -0.52
N ILE A 53 14.71 -20.92 0.79
CA ILE A 53 15.11 -21.99 1.71
C ILE A 53 14.63 -23.36 1.21
N ASN A 54 13.36 -23.43 0.80
CA ASN A 54 12.75 -24.66 0.31
C ASN A 54 13.30 -25.08 -1.07
N SER A 55 13.40 -24.15 -2.02
CA SER A 55 13.91 -24.40 -3.40
C SER A 55 15.34 -24.93 -3.40
N MET A 56 16.20 -24.33 -2.58
CA MET A 56 17.61 -24.72 -2.46
C MET A 56 17.79 -25.97 -1.58
N ASN A 57 16.70 -26.53 -1.03
CA ASN A 57 16.71 -27.65 -0.10
C ASN A 57 17.68 -27.43 1.09
N LEU A 58 17.78 -26.20 1.58
CA LEU A 58 18.72 -25.85 2.66
C LEU A 58 18.39 -26.61 3.94
N GLY A 59 17.12 -26.97 4.13
CA GLY A 59 16.65 -27.79 5.23
C GLY A 59 17.23 -29.20 5.30
N ALA A 60 17.72 -29.76 4.19
CA ALA A 60 18.45 -31.04 4.20
C ALA A 60 19.84 -30.90 4.81
N THR A 61 20.47 -29.73 4.67
CA THR A 61 21.79 -29.44 5.24
C THR A 61 21.71 -28.88 6.67
N HIS A 62 20.67 -28.09 6.94
CA HIS A 62 20.46 -27.39 8.20
C HIS A 62 19.00 -27.59 8.61
N GLU A 63 18.75 -28.63 9.40
CA GLU A 63 17.38 -29.06 9.73
C GLU A 63 16.55 -27.96 10.40
N TRP A 64 17.20 -27.06 11.15
CA TRP A 64 16.55 -25.92 11.79
C TRP A 64 15.89 -24.98 10.77
N LEU A 65 16.26 -24.99 9.49
CA LEU A 65 15.61 -24.15 8.47
C LEU A 65 14.23 -24.66 8.01
N ASN A 66 13.92 -25.95 8.18
CA ASN A 66 12.69 -26.57 7.62
C ASN A 66 11.38 -25.98 8.17
N TYR A 67 11.41 -25.44 9.39
CA TYR A 67 10.21 -24.97 10.10
C TYR A 67 10.35 -23.54 10.59
N LEU A 68 11.29 -22.77 10.03
CA LEU A 68 11.53 -21.38 10.44
C LEU A 68 10.18 -20.61 10.41
N PRO A 69 9.81 -19.89 11.49
CA PRO A 69 8.47 -19.33 11.63
C PRO A 69 8.30 -18.09 10.74
N LEU A 70 8.00 -18.34 9.46
CA LEU A 70 7.88 -17.31 8.43
C LEU A 70 6.43 -17.13 7.97
N ALA A 71 5.48 -17.14 8.91
CA ALA A 71 4.03 -16.93 8.69
C ALA A 71 3.64 -15.45 8.43
N PHE A 72 4.41 -14.75 7.58
CA PHE A 72 4.24 -13.32 7.31
C PHE A 72 3.17 -13.00 6.25
N GLU A 73 2.68 -14.01 5.55
CA GLU A 73 1.72 -13.88 4.45
C GLU A 73 0.41 -13.20 4.90
N THR A 74 -0.07 -13.59 6.09
CA THR A 74 -1.27 -13.06 6.74
C THR A 74 -1.17 -11.59 7.17
N ALA A 75 0.04 -11.03 7.31
CA ALA A 75 0.23 -9.61 7.65
C ALA A 75 0.11 -8.69 6.44
N ILE A 76 0.39 -9.19 5.23
CA ILE A 76 0.46 -8.37 4.02
C ILE A 76 -0.87 -7.66 3.74
N PRO A 77 -2.05 -8.31 3.76
CA PRO A 77 -3.31 -7.64 3.46
C PRO A 77 -3.68 -6.49 4.42
N PRO A 78 -3.68 -6.67 5.76
CA PRO A 78 -3.97 -5.57 6.67
C PRO A 78 -2.93 -4.45 6.60
N LEU A 79 -1.64 -4.77 6.38
CA LEU A 79 -0.60 -3.75 6.22
C LEU A 79 -0.81 -2.90 4.96
N ALA A 80 -1.12 -3.53 3.83
CA ALA A 80 -1.43 -2.82 2.59
C ALA A 80 -2.63 -1.88 2.76
N PHE A 81 -3.68 -2.33 3.46
CA PHE A 81 -4.85 -1.49 3.76
C PHE A 81 -4.52 -0.33 4.71
N LEU A 82 -3.80 -0.59 5.81
CA LEU A 82 -3.37 0.45 6.74
C LEU A 82 -2.48 1.49 6.04
N TYR A 83 -1.64 1.04 5.11
CA TYR A 83 -0.85 1.93 4.28
C TYR A 83 -1.73 2.81 3.40
N CYS A 84 -2.72 2.26 2.69
CA CYS A 84 -3.69 3.06 1.92
C CYS A 84 -4.40 4.09 2.80
N LEU A 85 -4.88 3.70 3.98
CA LEU A 85 -5.49 4.63 4.94
C LEU A 85 -4.53 5.75 5.36
N SER A 86 -3.25 5.43 5.55
CA SER A 86 -2.24 6.41 5.95
C SER A 86 -1.92 7.46 4.89
N LEU A 87 -2.23 7.18 3.62
CA LEU A 87 -2.12 8.14 2.52
C LEU A 87 -3.38 8.99 2.38
N THR A 88 -4.56 8.40 2.60
CA THR A 88 -5.83 9.10 2.37
C THR A 88 -6.28 9.95 3.57
N GLU A 89 -6.06 9.50 4.81
CA GLU A 89 -6.50 10.22 6.01
C GLU A 89 -5.57 11.40 6.34
N ALA A 90 -6.13 12.58 6.67
CA ALA A 90 -5.34 13.78 7.03
C ALA A 90 -4.52 13.59 8.31
N ARG A 91 -5.17 13.01 9.33
CA ARG A 91 -4.62 12.86 10.67
C ARG A 91 -4.46 11.38 11.01
N PHE A 92 -3.88 10.61 10.08
CA PHE A 92 -3.67 9.19 10.30
C PHE A 92 -2.74 8.99 11.51
N LYS A 93 -3.25 8.29 12.52
CA LYS A 93 -2.46 7.78 13.64
C LYS A 93 -2.70 6.29 13.79
N ILE A 94 -1.66 5.57 14.17
CA ILE A 94 -1.76 4.16 14.54
C ILE A 94 -2.46 4.11 15.90
N SER A 95 -3.64 3.51 15.92
CA SER A 95 -4.40 3.27 17.14
C SER A 95 -4.45 1.78 17.46
N LEU A 96 -4.76 1.43 18.70
CA LEU A 96 -4.90 0.01 19.10
C LEU A 96 -5.93 -0.72 18.22
N LYS A 97 -7.04 -0.04 17.86
CA LYS A 97 -8.05 -0.58 16.94
C LYS A 97 -7.47 -0.93 15.56
N LYS A 98 -6.57 -0.09 15.03
CA LYS A 98 -5.89 -0.36 13.76
C LYS A 98 -4.88 -1.51 13.90
N LEU A 99 -4.22 -1.64 15.05
CA LEU A 99 -3.32 -2.78 15.33
C LEU A 99 -4.06 -4.11 15.52
N LEU A 100 -5.35 -4.10 15.91
CA LEU A 100 -6.14 -5.33 16.01
C LEU A 100 -6.25 -6.09 14.67
N HIS A 101 -6.11 -5.40 13.54
CA HIS A 101 -6.05 -6.04 12.22
C HIS A 101 -4.84 -6.98 12.04
N LEU A 102 -3.79 -6.84 12.87
CA LEU A 102 -2.62 -7.73 12.87
C LEU A 102 -2.75 -8.90 13.87
N VAL A 103 -3.85 -9.02 14.60
CA VAL A 103 -4.09 -10.14 15.53
C VAL A 103 -3.98 -11.51 14.84
N PRO A 104 -4.57 -11.73 13.65
CA PRO A 104 -4.42 -13.01 12.95
C PRO A 104 -2.95 -13.34 12.65
N PHE A 105 -2.17 -12.36 12.21
CA PHE A 105 -0.73 -12.54 11.98
C PHE A 105 0.00 -12.95 13.26
N VAL A 106 -0.26 -12.27 14.38
CA VAL A 106 0.37 -12.62 15.68
C VAL A 106 -0.01 -14.04 16.10
N PHE A 107 -1.26 -14.45 15.87
CA PHE A 107 -1.73 -15.80 16.18
C PHE A 107 -0.99 -16.87 15.37
N PHE A 108 -0.97 -16.76 14.04
CA PHE A 108 -0.28 -17.72 13.17
C PHE A 108 1.24 -17.71 13.40
N MET A 109 1.83 -16.54 13.59
CA MET A 109 3.25 -16.41 13.90
C MET A 109 3.61 -17.07 15.23
N SER A 110 2.77 -16.90 16.26
CA SER A 110 2.97 -17.54 17.57
C SER A 110 2.87 -19.06 17.47
N TYR A 111 1.88 -19.56 16.72
CA TYR A 111 1.74 -20.99 16.45
C TYR A 111 2.96 -21.56 15.70
N ALA A 112 3.39 -20.90 14.62
CA ALA A 112 4.57 -21.31 13.86
C ALA A 112 5.83 -21.31 14.73
N SER A 113 6.00 -20.30 15.59
CA SER A 113 7.12 -20.20 16.53
C SER A 113 7.08 -21.32 17.57
N PHE A 114 5.90 -21.65 18.10
CA PHE A 114 5.72 -22.77 19.01
C PHE A 114 6.11 -24.11 18.38
N ILE A 115 5.66 -24.37 17.15
CA ILE A 115 6.05 -25.56 16.39
C ILE A 115 7.57 -25.59 16.20
N TYR A 116 8.15 -24.49 15.70
CA TYR A 116 9.58 -24.37 15.46
C TYR A 116 10.44 -24.70 16.70
N ILE A 117 10.11 -24.09 17.84
CA ILE A 117 10.88 -24.30 19.08
C ILE A 117 10.83 -25.77 19.50
N ASN A 118 9.64 -26.37 19.53
CA ASN A 118 9.49 -27.76 19.98
C ASN A 118 10.17 -28.75 19.04
N LEU A 119 10.10 -28.55 17.72
CA LEU A 119 10.74 -29.44 16.75
C LEU A 119 12.27 -29.40 16.85
N ASN A 120 12.86 -28.24 17.13
CA ASN A 120 14.32 -28.12 17.29
C ASN A 120 14.83 -28.72 18.61
N LEU A 121 13.96 -28.90 19.61
CA LEU A 121 14.29 -29.60 20.85
C LEU A 121 14.24 -31.13 20.72
N MET A 122 13.67 -31.64 19.63
CA MET A 122 13.55 -33.07 19.37
C MET A 122 14.66 -33.52 18.41
N SER A 123 15.33 -34.63 18.73
CA SER A 123 16.37 -35.21 17.87
C SER A 123 15.86 -36.34 16.97
N ASP A 124 14.70 -36.92 17.29
CA ASP A 124 14.14 -38.09 16.59
C ASP A 124 13.05 -37.66 15.60
N ALA A 125 13.21 -38.05 14.33
CA ALA A 125 12.29 -37.73 13.25
C ALA A 125 10.88 -38.29 13.50
N THR A 126 10.78 -39.48 14.09
CA THR A 126 9.48 -40.12 14.38
C THR A 126 8.70 -39.31 15.42
N LYS A 127 9.40 -38.78 16.44
CA LYS A 127 8.79 -37.90 17.46
C LYS A 127 8.32 -36.59 16.87
N LYS A 128 9.09 -36.01 15.93
CA LYS A 128 8.71 -34.79 15.22
C LYS A 128 7.42 -35.00 14.42
N GLU A 129 7.32 -36.12 13.70
CA GLU A 129 6.13 -36.46 12.92
C GLU A 129 4.88 -36.66 13.81
N ILE A 130 5.01 -37.44 14.89
CA ILE A 130 3.92 -37.65 15.86
C ILE A 130 3.48 -36.32 16.48
N PHE A 131 4.43 -35.44 16.83
CA PHE A 131 4.14 -34.11 17.36
C PHE A 131 3.35 -33.27 16.35
N LEU A 132 3.81 -33.19 15.10
CA LEU A 132 3.12 -32.47 14.02
C LEU A 132 1.69 -32.97 13.79
N MET A 133 1.48 -34.29 13.81
CA MET A 133 0.14 -34.90 13.70
C MET A 133 -0.74 -34.55 14.91
N SER A 134 -0.19 -34.62 16.11
CA SER A 134 -0.92 -34.32 17.36
C SER A 134 -1.42 -32.87 17.39
N PHE A 135 -0.63 -31.94 16.84
CA PHE A 135 -0.97 -30.52 16.72
C PHE A 135 -1.65 -30.17 15.40
N LYS A 136 -2.03 -31.17 14.59
CA LYS A 136 -2.70 -31.00 13.29
C LYS A 136 -2.04 -29.95 12.40
N HIS A 137 -0.71 -29.98 12.33
CA HIS A 137 0.06 -28.91 11.69
C HIS A 137 -0.32 -28.68 10.22
N ALA A 138 -0.58 -29.75 9.47
CA ALA A 138 -1.05 -29.66 8.10
C ALA A 138 -2.40 -28.92 7.97
N ASP A 139 -3.35 -29.20 8.87
CA ASP A 139 -4.67 -28.56 8.87
C ASP A 139 -4.56 -27.08 9.24
N VAL A 140 -3.72 -26.74 10.22
CA VAL A 140 -3.49 -25.33 10.61
C VAL A 140 -2.83 -24.54 9.49
N LYS A 141 -1.86 -25.14 8.79
CA LYS A 141 -1.23 -24.52 7.63
C LYS A 141 -2.22 -24.30 6.49
N ALA A 142 -3.05 -25.30 6.18
CA ALA A 142 -4.11 -25.15 5.19
C ALA A 142 -5.09 -24.02 5.60
N PHE A 143 -5.45 -23.96 6.88
CA PHE A 143 -6.30 -22.89 7.41
C PHE A 143 -5.64 -21.50 7.29
N GLU A 144 -4.34 -21.37 7.57
CA GLU A 144 -3.56 -20.13 7.35
C GLU A 144 -3.62 -19.67 5.88
N ASP A 145 -3.45 -20.61 4.95
CA ASP A 145 -3.50 -20.36 3.51
C ASP A 145 -4.89 -19.84 3.09
N TYR A 146 -5.97 -20.51 3.49
CA TYR A 146 -7.34 -20.05 3.22
C TYR A 146 -7.64 -18.71 3.89
N PHE A 147 -7.19 -18.52 5.13
CA PHE A 147 -7.37 -17.28 5.86
C PHE A 147 -6.70 -16.12 5.12
N THR A 148 -5.52 -16.34 4.56
CA THR A 148 -4.81 -15.34 3.74
C THR A 148 -5.62 -14.93 2.52
N VAL A 149 -6.23 -15.88 1.79
CA VAL A 149 -7.12 -15.59 0.66
C VAL A 149 -8.30 -14.72 1.09
N VAL A 150 -8.99 -15.12 2.17
CA VAL A 150 -10.16 -14.38 2.70
C VAL A 150 -9.74 -12.99 3.17
N SER A 151 -8.59 -12.87 3.83
CA SER A 151 -8.03 -11.60 4.28
C SER A 151 -7.74 -10.67 3.09
N ILE A 152 -7.07 -11.15 2.04
CA ILE A 152 -6.85 -10.36 0.82
C ILE A 152 -8.18 -9.85 0.24
N LEU A 153 -9.19 -10.72 0.15
CA LEU A 153 -10.51 -10.34 -0.37
C LEU A 153 -11.18 -9.24 0.48
N ILE A 154 -11.18 -9.37 1.80
CA ILE A 154 -11.73 -8.37 2.73
C ILE A 154 -11.00 -7.03 2.58
N TYR A 155 -9.68 -7.03 2.54
CA TYR A 155 -8.92 -5.78 2.46
C TYR A 155 -8.94 -5.15 1.06
N LEU A 156 -9.17 -5.93 0.01
CA LEU A 156 -9.48 -5.41 -1.32
C LEU A 156 -10.84 -4.70 -1.35
N THR A 157 -11.89 -5.26 -0.74
CA THR A 157 -13.19 -4.58 -0.72
C THR A 157 -13.10 -3.27 0.07
N LEU A 158 -12.51 -3.29 1.27
CA LEU A 158 -12.28 -2.08 2.06
C LEU A 158 -11.38 -1.07 1.35
N GLY A 159 -10.32 -1.53 0.67
CA GLY A 159 -9.41 -0.69 -0.11
C GLY A 159 -10.10 -0.03 -1.31
N SER A 160 -11.08 -0.69 -1.91
CA SER A 160 -11.88 -0.14 -3.01
C SER A 160 -12.68 1.08 -2.54
N ASP A 161 -13.25 1.02 -1.34
CA ASP A 161 -14.02 2.12 -0.76
C ASP A 161 -13.13 3.33 -0.43
N VAL A 162 -11.92 3.06 0.09
CA VAL A 162 -10.89 4.09 0.30
C VAL A 162 -10.52 4.77 -1.02
N LEU A 163 -10.29 4.01 -2.08
CA LEU A 163 -9.91 4.53 -3.40
C LEU A 163 -11.03 5.38 -4.03
N LYS A 164 -12.28 4.92 -3.94
CA LYS A 164 -13.47 5.67 -4.40
C LYS A 164 -13.64 6.98 -3.64
N LYS A 165 -13.54 6.92 -2.30
CA LYS A 165 -13.65 8.11 -1.44
C LYS A 165 -12.57 9.14 -1.76
N TYR A 166 -11.32 8.70 -1.90
CA TYR A 166 -10.22 9.58 -2.26
C TYR A 166 -10.45 10.25 -3.62
N ARG A 167 -10.87 9.48 -4.64
CA ARG A 167 -11.18 10.04 -5.98
C ARG A 167 -12.29 11.10 -5.95
N HIS A 168 -13.34 10.86 -5.15
CA HIS A 168 -14.43 11.83 -5.00
C HIS A 168 -13.97 13.11 -4.29
N GLN A 169 -13.09 12.98 -3.29
CA GLN A 169 -12.54 14.14 -2.56
C GLN A 169 -11.58 14.96 -3.42
N THR A 170 -10.81 14.34 -4.31
CA THR A 170 -9.87 15.07 -5.18
C THR A 170 -10.58 15.76 -6.35
N ASN A 171 -11.52 15.07 -7.02
CA ASN A 171 -12.26 15.63 -8.16
C ASN A 171 -13.08 16.88 -7.80
N ASN A 172 -13.58 16.97 -6.57
CA ASN A 172 -14.40 18.10 -6.14
C ASN A 172 -13.60 19.32 -5.67
N HIS A 173 -12.26 19.20 -5.53
CA HIS A 173 -11.48 20.22 -4.81
C HIS A 173 -10.17 20.65 -5.50
N THR A 174 -9.83 20.12 -6.68
CA THR A 174 -8.64 20.53 -7.44
C THR A 174 -8.87 20.35 -8.94
N SER A 175 -8.71 21.42 -9.72
CA SER A 175 -8.78 21.42 -11.19
C SER A 175 -7.55 20.80 -11.87
N ASP A 176 -6.60 20.27 -11.09
CA ASP A 176 -5.32 19.81 -11.59
C ASP A 176 -5.31 18.29 -11.74
N ASN A 177 -5.14 17.83 -12.98
CA ASN A 177 -5.40 16.47 -13.44
C ASN A 177 -4.31 15.45 -13.08
N ASN A 178 -3.36 15.79 -12.21
CA ASN A 178 -2.17 14.99 -11.97
C ASN A 178 -2.16 14.34 -10.57
N HIS A 179 -3.13 13.48 -10.29
CA HIS A 179 -3.24 12.79 -9.00
C HIS A 179 -2.28 11.60 -8.88
N SER A 180 -1.00 11.88 -8.64
CA SER A 180 0.04 10.85 -8.50
C SER A 180 -0.21 9.87 -7.33
N ILE A 181 -0.79 10.35 -6.21
CA ILE A 181 -1.19 9.46 -5.10
C ILE A 181 -2.34 8.54 -5.50
N PHE A 182 -3.32 9.01 -6.28
CA PHE A 182 -4.39 8.15 -6.78
C PHE A 182 -3.84 7.03 -7.67
N ALA A 183 -2.94 7.38 -8.59
CA ALA A 183 -2.28 6.40 -9.45
C ALA A 183 -1.51 5.36 -8.62
N TRP A 184 -0.79 5.81 -7.59
CA TRP A 184 -0.08 4.93 -6.66
C TRP A 184 -1.00 3.99 -5.87
N LEU A 185 -2.07 4.52 -5.27
CA LEU A 185 -3.07 3.71 -4.55
C LEU A 185 -3.72 2.69 -5.48
N ARG A 186 -4.02 3.07 -6.73
CA ARG A 186 -4.54 2.16 -7.75
C ARG A 186 -3.53 1.06 -8.08
N SER A 187 -2.24 1.37 -8.19
CA SER A 187 -1.20 0.35 -8.39
C SER A 187 -1.17 -0.67 -7.27
N ILE A 188 -1.17 -0.23 -6.00
CA ILE A 188 -1.21 -1.15 -4.84
C ILE A 188 -2.46 -2.04 -4.91
N HIS A 189 -3.60 -1.46 -5.22
CA HIS A 189 -4.85 -2.20 -5.34
C HIS A 189 -4.80 -3.28 -6.44
N LEU A 190 -4.22 -2.94 -7.60
CA LEU A 190 -4.01 -3.90 -8.69
C LEU A 190 -3.04 -5.01 -8.30
N LEU A 191 -1.92 -4.69 -7.64
CA LEU A 191 -0.97 -5.70 -7.16
C LEU A 191 -1.62 -6.66 -6.15
N MET A 192 -2.44 -6.16 -5.23
CA MET A 192 -3.18 -7.03 -4.31
C MET A 192 -4.24 -7.87 -5.02
N THR A 193 -4.86 -7.34 -6.09
CA THR A 193 -5.82 -8.09 -6.92
C THR A 193 -5.13 -9.24 -7.66
N PHE A 194 -4.00 -8.98 -8.31
CA PHE A 194 -3.22 -10.03 -8.96
C PHE A 194 -2.68 -11.05 -7.95
N LEU A 195 -2.28 -10.61 -6.75
CA LEU A 195 -1.88 -11.52 -5.68
C LEU A 195 -3.00 -12.50 -5.34
N LEU A 196 -4.24 -12.02 -5.18
CA LEU A 196 -5.42 -12.87 -4.96
C LEU A 196 -5.62 -13.86 -6.10
N ILE A 197 -5.59 -13.37 -7.35
CA ILE A 197 -5.80 -14.19 -8.55
C ILE A 197 -4.76 -15.31 -8.62
N PHE A 198 -3.47 -14.98 -8.48
CA PHE A 198 -2.41 -15.98 -8.48
C PHE A 198 -2.60 -16.99 -7.35
N LEU A 199 -2.87 -16.54 -6.13
CA LEU A 199 -3.02 -17.44 -4.98
C LEU A 199 -4.19 -18.42 -5.16
N VAL A 200 -5.37 -17.92 -5.55
CA VAL A 200 -6.56 -18.74 -5.81
C VAL A 200 -6.33 -19.69 -6.99
N THR A 201 -5.68 -19.22 -8.05
CA THR A 201 -5.37 -20.06 -9.22
C THR A 201 -4.45 -21.22 -8.82
N ASN A 202 -3.36 -20.95 -8.09
CA ASN A 202 -2.43 -21.99 -7.64
C ASN A 202 -3.12 -23.01 -6.73
N MET A 203 -3.89 -22.56 -5.73
CA MET A 203 -4.67 -23.46 -4.86
C MET A 203 -5.68 -24.32 -5.63
N THR A 204 -6.28 -23.77 -6.69
CA THR A 204 -7.24 -24.48 -7.53
C THR A 204 -6.54 -25.53 -8.41
N LEU A 205 -5.38 -25.18 -8.98
CA LEU A 205 -4.55 -26.08 -9.78
C LEU A 205 -4.06 -27.28 -8.95
N ASP A 206 -3.63 -27.05 -7.71
CA ASP A 206 -3.21 -28.13 -6.80
C ASP A 206 -4.33 -29.14 -6.53
N ARG A 207 -5.57 -28.67 -6.36
CA ARG A 207 -6.72 -29.55 -6.06
C ARG A 207 -7.30 -30.24 -7.29
N LEU A 208 -7.45 -29.52 -8.40
CA LEU A 208 -8.22 -30.00 -9.55
C LEU A 208 -7.35 -30.66 -10.62
N VAL A 209 -6.12 -30.20 -10.80
CA VAL A 209 -5.29 -30.56 -11.96
C VAL A 209 -4.13 -31.46 -11.55
N PHE A 210 -3.36 -31.07 -10.54
CA PHE A 210 -2.07 -31.69 -10.29
C PHE A 210 -2.06 -32.84 -9.29
N GLN A 211 -3.19 -33.14 -8.62
CA GLN A 211 -3.40 -34.29 -7.71
C GLN A 211 -2.08 -34.81 -7.07
N GLN A 212 -1.37 -33.93 -6.37
CA GLN A 212 -0.12 -34.19 -5.63
C GLN A 212 1.14 -34.62 -6.44
N ASN A 213 1.13 -34.69 -7.78
CA ASN A 213 2.16 -35.42 -8.55
C ASN A 213 2.81 -34.68 -9.75
N PHE A 214 2.91 -33.35 -9.75
CA PHE A 214 3.72 -32.65 -10.75
C PHE A 214 4.59 -31.54 -10.16
N THR A 215 5.72 -31.31 -10.82
CA THR A 215 6.66 -30.20 -10.60
C THR A 215 5.95 -28.87 -10.35
N ASN A 216 6.28 -28.22 -9.23
CA ASN A 216 5.65 -27.00 -8.69
C ASN A 216 5.95 -25.71 -9.49
N TYR A 217 5.95 -25.77 -10.82
CA TYR A 217 6.23 -24.61 -11.69
C TYR A 217 5.20 -23.49 -11.52
N HIS A 218 3.94 -23.82 -11.27
CA HIS A 218 2.89 -22.83 -11.03
C HIS A 218 3.20 -21.99 -9.77
N TRP A 219 3.67 -22.63 -8.69
CA TRP A 219 4.17 -21.92 -7.51
C TRP A 219 5.42 -21.10 -7.80
N GLN A 220 6.34 -21.56 -8.66
CA GLN A 220 7.48 -20.72 -9.07
C GLN A 220 7.03 -19.43 -9.76
N VAL A 221 6.00 -19.48 -10.61
CA VAL A 221 5.42 -18.28 -11.23
C VAL A 221 4.84 -17.33 -10.18
N TYR A 222 4.14 -17.83 -9.17
CA TYR A 222 3.66 -17.03 -8.05
C TYR A 222 4.79 -16.31 -7.30
N PHE A 223 5.90 -17.01 -7.01
CA PHE A 223 7.03 -16.38 -6.32
C PHE A 223 7.81 -15.40 -7.21
N ILE A 224 7.90 -15.64 -8.52
CA ILE A 224 8.42 -14.64 -9.47
C ILE A 224 7.54 -13.39 -9.47
N TYR A 225 6.22 -13.54 -9.38
CA TYR A 225 5.30 -12.41 -9.21
C TYR A 225 5.58 -11.66 -7.90
N LEU A 226 5.76 -12.35 -6.77
CA LEU A 226 6.13 -11.70 -5.50
C LEU A 226 7.46 -10.93 -5.58
N ALA A 227 8.48 -11.49 -6.24
CA ALA A 227 9.72 -10.76 -6.48
C ALA A 227 9.51 -9.53 -7.37
N THR A 228 8.63 -9.63 -8.38
CA THR A 228 8.24 -8.48 -9.22
C THR A 228 7.55 -7.40 -8.40
N VAL A 229 6.68 -7.77 -7.45
CA VAL A 229 6.07 -6.84 -6.49
C VAL A 229 7.14 -6.16 -5.64
N LEU A 230 8.13 -6.90 -5.13
CA LEU A 230 9.26 -6.34 -4.37
C LEU A 230 10.05 -5.32 -5.21
N TYR A 231 10.40 -5.67 -6.45
CA TYR A 231 11.09 -4.78 -7.38
C TYR A 231 10.32 -3.49 -7.59
N TYR A 232 9.03 -3.61 -7.94
CA TYR A 232 8.18 -2.48 -8.21
C TYR A 232 8.00 -1.57 -6.99
N LEU A 233 7.62 -2.14 -5.83
CA LEU A 233 7.40 -1.37 -4.61
C LEU A 233 8.70 -0.73 -4.12
N GLY A 234 9.82 -1.45 -4.20
CA GLY A 234 11.11 -0.93 -3.77
C GLY A 234 11.61 0.20 -4.67
N PHE A 235 11.36 0.14 -5.98
CA PHE A 235 11.67 1.25 -6.89
C PHE A 235 10.75 2.46 -6.65
N GLN A 236 9.44 2.24 -6.52
CA GLN A 236 8.48 3.32 -6.34
C GLN A 236 8.57 4.00 -4.96
N ALA A 237 9.09 3.32 -3.95
CA ALA A 237 9.38 3.89 -2.64
C ALA A 237 10.35 5.11 -2.69
N TYR A 238 11.17 5.22 -3.75
CA TYR A 238 12.04 6.39 -3.95
C TYR A 238 11.30 7.61 -4.49
N ASN A 239 10.26 7.41 -5.31
CA ASN A 239 9.43 8.47 -5.87
C ASN A 239 8.37 8.97 -4.88
N LEU A 240 8.07 8.18 -3.85
CA LEU A 240 7.04 8.46 -2.86
C LEU A 240 7.16 9.83 -2.13
N PRO A 241 8.36 10.34 -1.77
CA PRO A 241 8.49 11.67 -1.16
C PRO A 241 7.97 12.79 -2.07
N ILE A 242 8.14 12.67 -3.38
CA ILE A 242 7.64 13.67 -4.34
C ILE A 242 6.11 13.69 -4.28
N TYR A 243 5.47 12.52 -4.30
CA TYR A 243 4.02 12.41 -4.24
C TYR A 243 3.43 12.90 -2.93
N LEU A 244 4.10 12.63 -1.81
CA LEU A 244 3.60 12.99 -0.49
C LEU A 244 3.84 14.47 -0.16
N ASP A 245 4.96 15.06 -0.58
CA ASP A 245 5.28 16.46 -0.25
C ASP A 245 4.38 17.44 -1.03
N ASP A 246 4.07 17.13 -2.29
CA ASP A 246 3.11 17.91 -3.10
C ASP A 246 1.69 17.84 -2.52
N ASP A 247 1.21 16.64 -2.15
CA ASP A 247 -0.13 16.50 -1.59
C ASP A 247 -0.25 17.00 -0.15
N ILE A 248 0.80 16.91 0.68
CA ILE A 248 0.80 17.50 2.02
C ILE A 248 0.76 19.02 1.94
N LYS A 249 1.51 19.66 1.03
CA LYS A 249 1.38 21.12 0.80
C LYS A 249 -0.06 21.48 0.44
N ASN A 250 -0.67 20.74 -0.48
CA ASN A 250 -2.08 20.93 -0.87
C ASN A 250 -3.10 20.64 0.27
N LYS A 251 -2.75 19.77 1.22
CA LYS A 251 -3.61 19.39 2.36
C LYS A 251 -3.46 20.32 3.57
N THR A 252 -2.27 20.86 3.79
CA THR A 252 -1.99 21.80 4.88
C THR A 252 -2.62 23.16 4.59
N GLU A 253 -2.69 23.56 3.33
CA GLU A 253 -3.49 24.72 2.91
C GLU A 253 -5.01 24.51 3.11
N LYS A 254 -5.48 23.27 3.29
CA LYS A 254 -6.91 22.93 3.46
C LYS A 254 -7.39 22.76 4.91
N GLU A 255 -6.53 22.91 5.93
CA GLU A 255 -6.95 22.67 7.33
C GLU A 255 -7.36 23.91 8.14
N ASN A 256 -7.37 25.12 7.57
CA ASN A 256 -7.82 26.34 8.28
C ASN A 256 -8.95 27.08 7.54
N ASP A 257 -9.98 26.35 7.09
CA ASP A 257 -11.15 26.93 6.42
C ASP A 257 -11.82 28.06 7.23
N SER A 258 -11.90 27.91 8.55
CA SER A 258 -12.48 28.92 9.44
C SER A 258 -11.60 30.17 9.59
N GLU A 259 -10.26 30.03 9.55
CA GLU A 259 -9.38 31.22 9.55
C GLU A 259 -9.36 31.88 8.18
N ILE A 260 -9.39 31.14 7.08
CA ILE A 260 -9.39 31.71 5.73
C ILE A 260 -10.65 32.53 5.48
N VAL A 261 -11.84 32.02 5.84
CA VAL A 261 -13.11 32.75 5.68
C VAL A 261 -13.20 33.97 6.60
N SER A 262 -12.60 33.91 7.79
CA SER A 262 -12.59 35.00 8.77
C SER A 262 -11.45 36.00 8.57
N ASN A 263 -10.47 35.70 7.69
CA ASN A 263 -9.31 36.55 7.46
C ASN A 263 -9.71 37.72 6.54
N PRO A 264 -9.55 38.98 6.99
CA PRO A 264 -9.91 40.15 6.18
C PRO A 264 -9.15 40.21 4.84
N LYS A 265 -7.93 39.67 4.76
CA LYS A 265 -7.17 39.60 3.50
C LYS A 265 -7.77 38.65 2.47
N SER A 266 -8.37 37.55 2.92
CA SER A 266 -9.03 36.57 2.04
C SER A 266 -10.34 37.12 1.49
N GLN A 267 -11.10 37.87 2.31
CA GLN A 267 -12.32 38.55 1.87
C GLN A 267 -12.00 39.67 0.88
N GLU A 268 -10.95 40.45 1.14
CA GLU A 268 -10.46 41.46 0.20
C GLU A 268 -10.05 40.84 -1.14
N LEU A 269 -9.35 39.69 -1.10
CA LEU A 269 -8.98 38.98 -2.32
C LEU A 269 -10.20 38.43 -3.07
N ALA A 270 -11.21 37.91 -2.37
CA ALA A 270 -12.46 37.43 -2.99
C ALA A 270 -13.17 38.56 -3.75
N GLN A 271 -13.26 39.73 -3.13
CA GLN A 271 -13.87 40.91 -3.73
C GLN A 271 -13.07 41.42 -4.93
N ARG A 272 -11.74 41.35 -4.85
CA ARG A 272 -10.85 41.70 -5.97
C ARG A 272 -10.97 40.72 -7.14
N ILE A 273 -11.18 39.43 -6.86
CA ILE A 273 -11.45 38.41 -7.89
C ILE A 273 -12.76 38.73 -8.63
N GLU A 274 -13.85 39.00 -7.92
CA GLU A 274 -15.14 39.34 -8.54
C GLU A 274 -15.03 40.60 -9.40
N ASN A 275 -14.40 41.66 -8.87
CA ASN A 275 -14.23 42.93 -9.58
C ASN A 275 -13.42 42.80 -10.87
N ILE A 276 -12.37 41.98 -10.90
CA ILE A 276 -11.55 41.77 -12.09
C ILE A 276 -12.31 40.94 -13.13
N ILE A 277 -13.00 39.88 -12.69
CA ILE A 277 -13.79 39.04 -13.60
C ILE A 277 -14.92 39.84 -14.25
N GLU A 278 -15.62 40.68 -13.49
CA GLU A 278 -16.69 41.54 -14.01
C GLU A 278 -16.15 42.71 -14.84
N GLY A 279 -15.16 43.42 -14.32
CA GLY A 279 -14.63 44.65 -14.92
C GLY A 279 -13.92 44.41 -16.26
N GLU A 280 -13.17 43.32 -16.37
CA GLU A 280 -12.47 42.93 -17.61
C GLU A 280 -13.28 41.95 -18.48
N GLN A 281 -14.51 41.62 -18.07
CA GLN A 281 -15.40 40.66 -18.77
C GLN A 281 -14.71 39.34 -19.10
N LEU A 282 -13.89 38.81 -18.19
CA LEU A 282 -13.04 37.64 -18.42
C LEU A 282 -13.85 36.36 -18.68
N TYR A 283 -15.14 36.37 -18.33
CA TYR A 283 -16.11 35.32 -18.65
C TYR A 283 -16.39 35.17 -20.16
N LEU A 284 -16.06 36.17 -20.98
CA LEU A 284 -16.21 36.10 -22.45
C LEU A 284 -15.05 35.38 -23.14
N ASN A 285 -13.94 35.11 -22.43
CA ASN A 285 -12.78 34.45 -23.01
C ASN A 285 -12.83 32.92 -22.74
N PRO A 286 -13.10 32.08 -23.74
CA PRO A 286 -13.27 30.64 -23.56
C PRO A 286 -11.97 29.90 -23.20
N THR A 287 -10.80 30.53 -23.36
CA THR A 287 -9.52 29.94 -22.92
C THR A 287 -9.11 30.41 -21.52
N PHE A 288 -9.89 31.30 -20.89
CA PHE A 288 -9.51 31.91 -19.63
C PHE A 288 -9.48 30.91 -18.48
N GLY A 289 -8.31 30.74 -17.88
CA GLY A 289 -8.06 29.73 -16.85
C GLY A 289 -7.68 30.33 -15.50
N ILE A 290 -7.82 29.52 -14.45
CA ILE A 290 -7.43 29.93 -13.08
C ILE A 290 -5.94 30.29 -12.96
N GLN A 291 -5.10 29.74 -13.84
CA GLN A 291 -3.68 30.07 -13.93
C GLN A 291 -3.47 31.52 -14.40
N GLU A 292 -4.23 31.98 -15.38
CA GLU A 292 -4.15 33.36 -15.89
C GLU A 292 -4.70 34.36 -14.87
N LEU A 293 -5.80 34.00 -14.20
CA LEU A 293 -6.33 34.79 -13.07
C LEU A 293 -5.30 34.96 -11.95
N SER A 294 -4.53 33.90 -11.65
CA SER A 294 -3.46 33.94 -10.65
C SER A 294 -2.32 34.90 -11.02
N GLN A 295 -1.97 34.96 -12.31
CA GLN A 295 -0.94 35.87 -12.83
C GLN A 295 -1.39 37.33 -12.78
N LEU A 296 -2.64 37.62 -13.18
CA LEU A 296 -3.26 38.95 -13.10
C LEU A 296 -3.29 39.48 -11.67
N LEU A 297 -3.65 38.62 -10.71
CA LEU A 297 -3.72 38.97 -9.29
C LEU A 297 -2.35 39.00 -8.60
N GLN A 298 -1.30 38.47 -9.23
CA GLN A 298 0.01 38.22 -8.62
C GLN A 298 -0.08 37.37 -7.34
N VAL A 299 -0.95 36.35 -7.35
CA VAL A 299 -1.19 35.45 -6.21
C VAL A 299 -1.02 34.01 -6.68
N ASN A 300 -0.60 33.11 -5.78
CA ASN A 300 -0.50 31.68 -6.10
C ASN A 300 -1.86 31.12 -6.54
N GLN A 301 -1.88 30.32 -7.63
CA GLN A 301 -3.05 29.62 -8.15
C GLN A 301 -3.81 28.84 -7.07
N SER A 302 -3.10 28.23 -6.12
CA SER A 302 -3.71 27.50 -5.01
C SER A 302 -4.51 28.43 -4.09
N THR A 303 -3.95 29.60 -3.75
CA THR A 303 -4.61 30.61 -2.91
C THR A 303 -5.84 31.19 -3.61
N VAL A 304 -5.77 31.47 -4.92
CA VAL A 304 -6.93 31.96 -5.70
C VAL A 304 -8.05 30.92 -5.71
N SER A 305 -7.72 29.65 -6.00
CA SER A 305 -8.69 28.55 -5.96
C SER A 305 -9.32 28.37 -4.58
N GLN A 306 -8.53 28.51 -3.52
CA GLN A 306 -9.00 28.41 -2.14
C GLN A 306 -9.96 29.54 -1.80
N VAL A 307 -9.62 30.79 -2.12
CA VAL A 307 -10.49 31.92 -1.84
C VAL A 307 -11.81 31.83 -2.62
N ILE A 308 -11.79 31.41 -3.88
CA ILE A 308 -13.03 31.20 -4.66
C ILE A 308 -13.89 30.09 -4.03
N ASN A 309 -13.31 28.92 -3.75
CA ASN A 309 -14.07 27.81 -3.17
C ASN A 309 -14.56 28.07 -1.73
N LYS A 310 -13.80 28.83 -0.93
CA LYS A 310 -14.08 29.00 0.51
C LYS A 310 -14.85 30.29 0.83
N CYS A 311 -14.50 31.40 0.20
CA CYS A 311 -15.18 32.69 0.45
C CYS A 311 -16.42 32.85 -0.43
N LEU A 312 -16.36 32.42 -1.71
CA LEU A 312 -17.48 32.55 -2.64
C LEU A 312 -18.35 31.28 -2.70
N GLY A 313 -17.84 30.13 -2.24
CA GLY A 313 -18.59 28.87 -2.22
C GLY A 313 -18.84 28.26 -3.59
N LEU A 314 -18.08 28.68 -4.60
CA LEU A 314 -18.20 28.26 -6.00
C LEU A 314 -16.87 27.66 -6.47
N SER A 315 -16.91 26.74 -7.44
CA SER A 315 -15.72 26.42 -8.23
C SER A 315 -15.42 27.54 -9.23
N PHE A 316 -14.16 27.71 -9.66
CA PHE A 316 -13.80 28.71 -10.67
C PHE A 316 -14.66 28.60 -11.95
N ARG A 317 -14.97 27.37 -12.36
CA ARG A 317 -15.80 27.12 -13.54
C ARG A 317 -17.25 27.57 -13.32
N GLU A 318 -17.80 27.35 -12.13
CA GLU A 318 -19.14 27.84 -11.76
C GLU A 318 -19.18 29.37 -11.66
N LEU A 319 -18.13 29.99 -11.11
CA LEU A 319 -18.01 31.45 -11.02
C LEU A 319 -18.04 32.12 -12.39
N ILE A 320 -17.32 31.57 -13.37
CA ILE A 320 -17.31 32.06 -14.76
C ILE A 320 -18.67 31.81 -15.44
N ASN A 321 -19.28 30.65 -15.22
CA ASN A 321 -20.57 30.30 -15.86
C ASN A 321 -21.79 31.03 -15.27
N GLN A 322 -21.67 31.65 -14.09
CA GLN A 322 -22.75 32.43 -13.47
C GLN A 322 -22.84 33.88 -13.96
N LYS A 323 -21.84 34.36 -14.73
CA LYS A 323 -21.80 35.73 -15.27
C LYS A 323 -22.24 35.74 -16.73
#